data_AF-A0A817HJ44-F1
#
_entry.id   AF-A0A817HJ44-F1
#
_cell.length_a   1.000
_cell.length_b   1.000
_cell.length_c   1.000
_cell.angle_alpha   90.00
_cell.angle_beta   90.00
_cell.angle_gamma   90.00
#
_symmetry.space_group_name_H-M   'P 1'
#
loop_
_entity.id
_entity.type
_entity.pdbx_description
1 polymer ?
#
loop_
_entity_poly.entity_id
_entity_poly.type
_entity_poly.pdbx_seq_one_letter_code
_entity_poly.pdbx_strand_id
1 'polypeptide(L)'
;MWQTINLTDYADSSLIDSETVKFNLSAWLGGYVHHNDRAAVSLTFDDQANHMVGNVTSIGPVDNVDRSNVTSFLFQYTTGLVPAGARSVTVLVVITRAIGPINDGYADDIGVFLYQ
;
A
#
# COMPACT_ATOMS: atom_id res chain seq x y z
N MET A 1 8.36 3.57 -6.33
CA MET A 1 9.32 2.68 -5.64
C MET A 1 8.59 1.41 -5.23
N TRP A 2 9.27 0.28 -5.09
CA TRP A 2 8.64 -0.94 -4.57
C TRP A 2 9.58 -1.70 -3.65
N GLN A 3 8.99 -2.56 -2.82
CA GLN A 3 9.68 -3.56 -2.01
C GLN A 3 8.86 -4.85 -2.01
N THR A 4 9.52 -5.98 -2.27
CA THR A 4 8.91 -7.30 -2.11
C THR A 4 9.36 -7.91 -0.79
N ILE A 5 8.41 -8.40 -0.02
CA ILE A 5 8.60 -8.96 1.32
C ILE A 5 8.22 -10.44 1.27
N ASN A 6 9.09 -11.31 1.77
CA ASN A 6 8.76 -12.71 1.95
C ASN A 6 7.84 -12.87 3.18
N LEU A 7 6.63 -13.38 2.97
CA LEU A 7 5.63 -13.52 4.03
C LEU A 7 5.98 -14.64 5.01
N THR A 8 6.73 -15.64 4.59
CA THR A 8 7.10 -16.78 5.45
C THR A 8 8.02 -16.37 6.59
N ASP A 9 8.65 -15.21 6.50
CA ASP A 9 9.49 -14.65 7.56
C ASP A 9 8.66 -14.03 8.71
N TYR A 10 7.35 -13.80 8.48
CA TYR A 10 6.46 -13.08 9.39
C TYR A 10 5.18 -13.84 9.79
N ALA A 11 4.77 -14.86 9.03
CA ALA A 11 3.59 -15.67 9.34
C ALA A 11 3.77 -17.13 8.88
N ASP A 12 3.13 -18.06 9.60
CA ASP A 12 3.11 -19.47 9.23
C ASP A 12 2.29 -19.68 7.95
N SER A 13 2.90 -20.30 6.95
CA SER A 13 2.27 -20.61 5.66
C SER A 13 0.96 -21.37 5.81
N SER A 14 0.83 -22.26 6.80
CA SER A 14 -0.42 -23.01 7.04
C SER A 14 -1.57 -22.12 7.52
N LEU A 15 -1.27 -21.02 8.23
CA LEU A 15 -2.24 -20.03 8.66
C LEU A 15 -2.62 -19.08 7.52
N ILE A 16 -1.68 -18.77 6.62
CA ILE A 16 -1.97 -18.07 5.37
C ILE A 16 -2.87 -18.93 4.48
N ASP A 17 -2.52 -20.20 4.28
CA ASP A 17 -3.23 -21.12 3.39
C ASP A 17 -4.64 -21.47 3.89
N SER A 18 -4.90 -21.30 5.18
CA SER A 18 -6.23 -21.42 5.80
C SER A 18 -6.98 -20.09 5.92
N GLU A 19 -6.48 -19.02 5.29
CA GLU A 19 -7.06 -17.67 5.29
C GLU A 19 -7.34 -17.11 6.69
N THR A 20 -6.48 -17.44 7.65
CA THR A 20 -6.60 -16.94 9.04
C THR A 20 -5.83 -15.64 9.24
N VAL A 21 -4.73 -15.44 8.49
CA VAL A 21 -3.89 -14.24 8.61
C VAL A 21 -4.58 -13.05 7.93
N LYS A 22 -4.75 -11.98 8.69
CA LYS A 22 -5.21 -10.66 8.22
C LYS A 22 -4.03 -9.72 8.06
N PHE A 23 -4.20 -8.70 7.24
CA PHE A 23 -3.28 -7.57 7.12
C PHE A 23 -3.96 -6.24 7.42
N ASN A 24 -3.16 -5.26 7.84
CA ASN A 24 -3.46 -3.85 7.80
C ASN A 24 -2.37 -3.15 6.97
N LEU A 25 -2.77 -2.45 5.92
CA LEU A 25 -1.90 -1.54 5.16
C LEU A 25 -2.21 -0.13 5.63
N SER A 26 -1.18 0.64 5.99
CA SER A 26 -1.32 2.05 6.37
C SER A 26 -0.21 2.92 5.81
N ALA A 27 -0.51 4.19 5.58
CA ALA A 27 0.49 5.22 5.30
C ALA A 27 -0.07 6.61 5.60
N TRP A 28 0.82 7.58 5.75
CA TRP A 28 0.48 9.00 5.65
C TRP A 28 0.71 9.45 4.21
N LEU A 29 -0.36 9.82 3.51
CA LEU A 29 -0.30 10.25 2.10
C LEU A 29 -0.64 11.74 1.99
N GLY A 30 0.13 12.49 1.22
CA GLY A 30 0.10 13.94 1.30
C GLY A 30 0.55 14.64 0.02
N GLY A 31 0.69 15.96 0.15
CA GLY A 31 1.26 16.80 -0.89
C GLY A 31 1.35 18.27 -0.50
N TYR A 32 1.72 19.12 -1.46
CA TYR A 32 1.91 20.56 -1.25
C TYR A 32 0.69 21.38 -1.68
N VAL A 33 0.22 22.28 -0.82
CA VAL A 33 -0.83 23.29 -1.08
C VAL A 33 -1.95 22.78 -2.02
N HIS A 34 -2.22 23.48 -3.11
CA HIS A 34 -3.19 23.14 -4.15
C HIS A 34 -2.58 22.33 -5.31
N HIS A 35 -1.35 21.84 -5.20
CA HIS A 35 -0.75 21.01 -6.25
C HIS A 35 -1.45 19.65 -6.27
N ASN A 36 -1.97 19.24 -7.43
CA ASN A 36 -2.77 18.02 -7.60
C ASN A 36 -1.90 16.75 -7.82
N ASP A 37 -0.62 16.81 -7.46
CA ASP A 37 0.21 15.62 -7.37
C ASP A 37 -0.36 14.71 -6.28
N ARG A 38 -0.29 13.40 -6.50
CA ARG A 38 -0.99 12.41 -5.67
C ARG A 38 -0.16 11.17 -5.41
N ALA A 39 -0.25 10.65 -4.19
CA ALA A 39 0.46 9.44 -3.78
C ALA A 39 -0.54 8.32 -3.46
N ALA A 40 -0.20 7.09 -3.85
CA ALA A 40 -0.93 5.88 -3.52
C ALA A 40 0.04 4.75 -3.17
N VAL A 41 -0.42 3.82 -2.33
CA VAL A 41 0.33 2.61 -1.96
C VAL A 41 -0.56 1.39 -2.23
N SER A 42 0.01 0.35 -2.84
CA SER A 42 -0.71 -0.89 -3.12
C SER A 42 0.06 -2.12 -2.68
N LEU A 43 -0.68 -3.17 -2.34
CA LEU A 43 -0.21 -4.52 -2.09
C LEU A 43 -0.63 -5.45 -3.23
N THR A 44 0.35 -6.18 -3.74
CA THR A 44 0.14 -7.34 -4.63
C THR A 44 0.68 -8.55 -3.91
N PHE A 45 -0.13 -9.61 -3.79
CA PHE A 45 0.28 -10.87 -3.20
C PHE A 45 0.62 -11.85 -4.30
N ASP A 46 1.74 -12.56 -4.17
CA ASP A 46 2.20 -13.54 -5.15
C ASP A 46 2.46 -14.89 -4.47
N ASP A 47 2.17 -15.97 -5.20
CA ASP A 47 2.48 -17.35 -4.79
C ASP A 47 3.97 -17.69 -4.93
N GLN A 48 4.36 -18.93 -4.63
CA GLN A 48 5.76 -19.38 -4.75
C GLN A 48 6.31 -19.33 -6.18
N ALA A 49 5.45 -19.36 -7.19
CA ALA A 49 5.81 -19.29 -8.60
C ALA A 49 5.80 -17.85 -9.16
N ASN A 50 5.60 -16.84 -8.29
CA ASN A 50 5.43 -15.43 -8.65
C ASN A 50 4.18 -15.16 -9.50
N HIS A 51 3.11 -15.94 -9.32
CA HIS A 51 1.80 -15.60 -9.85
C HIS A 51 1.01 -14.81 -8.81
N MET A 52 0.39 -13.71 -9.27
CA MET A 52 -0.50 -12.92 -8.43
C MET A 52 -1.68 -13.76 -7.95
N VAL A 53 -1.92 -13.72 -6.63
CA VAL A 53 -3.06 -14.37 -5.98
C VAL A 53 -3.91 -13.33 -5.25
N GLY A 54 -5.23 -13.53 -5.26
CA GLY A 54 -6.18 -12.56 -4.72
C GLY A 54 -6.27 -11.27 -5.53
N ASN A 55 -6.76 -10.20 -4.87
CA ASN A 55 -6.93 -8.89 -5.48
C ASN A 55 -5.84 -7.92 -5.00
N VAL A 56 -5.43 -7.01 -5.88
CA VAL A 56 -4.61 -5.86 -5.49
C VAL A 56 -5.40 -5.01 -4.50
N THR A 57 -4.77 -4.67 -3.37
CA THR A 57 -5.36 -3.81 -2.34
C THR A 57 -4.59 -2.51 -2.27
N SER A 58 -5.26 -1.36 -2.16
CA SER A 58 -4.59 -0.05 -2.16
C SER A 58 -5.18 0.95 -1.17
N ILE A 59 -4.36 1.92 -0.80
CA ILE A 59 -4.74 3.16 -0.12
C ILE A 59 -4.35 4.37 -0.99
N GLY A 60 -5.18 5.42 -0.93
CA GLY A 60 -5.09 6.54 -1.86
C GLY A 60 -5.64 6.20 -3.26
N PRO A 61 -5.40 7.06 -4.27
CA PRO A 61 -4.56 8.26 -4.18
C PRO A 61 -5.14 9.33 -3.26
N VAL A 62 -4.28 10.08 -2.57
CA VAL A 62 -4.66 11.33 -1.90
C VAL A 62 -4.26 12.50 -2.78
N ASP A 63 -5.23 13.33 -3.15
CA ASP A 63 -5.04 14.49 -4.02
C ASP A 63 -5.15 15.83 -3.25
N ASN A 64 -5.19 16.96 -3.96
CA ASN A 64 -5.31 18.28 -3.32
C ASN A 64 -6.69 18.55 -2.74
N VAL A 65 -7.76 17.97 -3.32
CA VAL A 65 -9.13 18.14 -2.85
C VAL A 65 -9.32 17.41 -1.53
N ASP A 66 -8.81 16.17 -1.43
CA ASP A 66 -8.81 15.40 -0.17
C ASP A 66 -8.14 16.20 0.96
N ARG A 67 -7.02 16.87 0.64
CA ARG A 67 -6.26 17.71 1.56
C ARG A 67 -6.85 19.11 1.77
N SER A 68 -8.02 19.42 1.23
CA SER A 68 -8.62 20.77 1.30
C SER A 68 -7.68 21.90 0.83
N ASN A 69 -6.85 21.61 -0.19
CA ASN A 69 -5.88 22.53 -0.79
C ASN A 69 -4.78 23.06 0.16
N VAL A 70 -4.45 22.34 1.23
CA VAL A 70 -3.34 22.69 2.13
C VAL A 70 -2.24 21.63 2.14
N THR A 71 -1.01 22.05 2.44
CA THR A 71 0.10 21.11 2.68
C THR A 71 -0.20 20.29 3.92
N SER A 72 -0.43 19.00 3.75
CA SER A 72 -0.78 18.10 4.84
C SER A 72 -0.56 16.65 4.42
N PHE A 73 -0.46 15.79 5.42
CA PHE A 73 -0.62 14.36 5.28
C PHE A 73 -2.00 13.94 5.80
N LEU A 74 -2.62 12.99 5.12
CA LEU A 74 -3.82 12.29 5.57
C LEU A 74 -3.46 10.85 5.84
N PHE A 75 -3.80 10.36 7.03
CA PHE A 75 -3.66 8.95 7.36
C PHE A 75 -4.65 8.13 6.54
N GLN A 76 -4.14 7.16 5.81
CA GLN A 76 -4.92 6.22 5.02
C GLN A 76 -4.60 4.81 5.48
N TYR A 77 -5.62 3.98 5.62
CA TYR A 77 -5.44 2.57 5.93
C TYR A 77 -6.53 1.71 5.30
N THR A 78 -6.21 0.43 5.14
CA THR A 78 -7.18 -0.60 4.78
C THR A 78 -6.78 -1.92 5.40
N THR A 79 -7.74 -2.83 5.54
CA THR A 79 -7.53 -4.17 6.10
C THR A 79 -8.08 -5.23 5.16
N GLY A 80 -7.49 -6.41 5.19
CA GLY A 80 -7.97 -7.56 4.43
C GLY A 80 -7.42 -8.88 4.94
N LEU A 81 -7.77 -9.96 4.29
CA LEU A 81 -7.14 -11.27 4.48
C LEU A 81 -5.94 -11.41 3.56
N VAL A 82 -4.87 -12.01 4.05
CA VAL A 82 -3.79 -12.49 3.18
C VAL A 82 -4.37 -13.65 2.36
N PRO A 83 -4.35 -13.60 1.01
CA PRO A 83 -4.93 -14.65 0.19
C PRO A 83 -4.27 -16.01 0.43
N ALA A 84 -5.05 -17.09 0.39
CA ALA A 84 -4.50 -18.44 0.45
C ALA A 84 -3.43 -18.66 -0.63
N GLY A 85 -2.33 -19.33 -0.27
CA GLY A 85 -1.22 -19.59 -1.19
C GLY A 85 -0.24 -18.43 -1.36
N ALA A 86 -0.50 -17.24 -0.81
CA ALA A 86 0.45 -16.13 -0.86
C ALA A 86 1.76 -16.51 -0.15
N ARG A 87 2.89 -16.17 -0.76
CA ARG A 87 4.25 -16.37 -0.20
C ARG A 87 5.06 -15.09 -0.17
N SER A 88 4.74 -14.12 -1.01
CA SER A 88 5.32 -12.79 -0.93
C SER A 88 4.25 -11.71 -1.09
N VAL A 89 4.57 -10.52 -0.62
CA VAL A 89 3.78 -9.31 -0.88
C VAL A 89 4.70 -8.23 -1.43
N THR A 90 4.30 -7.63 -2.55
CA THR A 90 4.96 -6.44 -3.10
C THR A 90 4.20 -5.20 -2.65
N VAL A 91 4.89 -4.33 -1.92
CA VAL A 91 4.44 -2.98 -1.58
C VAL A 91 4.93 -2.04 -2.67
N LEU A 92 4.00 -1.43 -3.41
CA LEU A 92 4.30 -0.47 -4.47
C LEU A 92 3.82 0.92 -4.07
N VAL A 93 4.71 1.90 -4.14
CA VAL A 93 4.39 3.33 -3.95
C VAL A 93 4.47 4.03 -5.30
N VAL A 94 3.36 4.67 -5.66
CA VAL A 94 3.24 5.49 -6.87
C VAL A 94 2.96 6.93 -6.46
N ILE A 95 3.87 7.83 -6.85
CA ILE A 95 3.67 9.27 -6.74
C ILE A 95 3.47 9.80 -8.15
N THR A 96 2.26 10.26 -8.45
CA THR A 96 1.86 10.73 -9.77
C THR A 96 1.92 12.24 -9.85
N ARG A 97 2.76 12.73 -10.76
CA ARG A 97 2.83 14.16 -11.08
C ARG A 97 1.62 14.59 -11.90
N ALA A 98 0.98 15.70 -11.54
CA ALA A 98 -0.13 16.27 -12.29
C ALA A 98 0.34 17.18 -13.44
N ILE A 99 1.06 18.27 -13.13
CA ILE A 99 1.53 19.28 -14.09
C ILE A 99 2.89 19.86 -13.68
N GLY A 100 3.54 20.63 -14.56
CA GLY A 100 4.79 21.31 -14.24
C GLY A 100 5.97 20.35 -14.07
N PRO A 101 7.18 20.81 -13.68
CA PRO A 101 8.37 19.95 -13.64
C PRO A 101 8.58 19.23 -12.29
N ILE A 102 7.88 19.63 -11.23
CA ILE A 102 8.04 19.13 -9.87
C ILE A 102 6.92 18.13 -9.58
N ASN A 103 7.22 17.11 -8.78
CA ASN A 103 6.23 16.16 -8.28
C ASN A 103 6.14 16.34 -6.75
N ASP A 104 5.07 16.99 -6.28
CA ASP A 104 4.85 17.30 -4.87
C ASP A 104 3.86 16.34 -4.19
N GLY A 105 3.75 15.10 -4.65
CA GLY A 105 3.04 14.05 -3.91
C GLY A 105 3.96 13.43 -2.86
N TYR A 106 3.45 13.21 -1.64
CA TYR A 106 4.24 12.72 -0.50
C TYR A 106 3.66 11.42 0.05
N ALA A 107 4.53 10.54 0.53
CA ALA A 107 4.17 9.34 1.27
C ALA A 107 5.16 9.14 2.41
N ASP A 108 4.66 8.85 3.60
CA ASP A 108 5.48 8.61 4.80
C ASP A 108 4.87 7.50 5.67
N ASP A 109 5.69 6.89 6.52
CA ASP A 109 5.34 5.87 7.52
C ASP A 109 4.44 4.76 6.94
N ILE A 110 4.90 4.17 5.84
CA ILE A 110 4.23 3.07 5.15
C ILE A 110 4.44 1.79 5.95
N GLY A 111 3.35 1.18 6.39
CA GLY A 111 3.36 -0.02 7.22
C GLY A 111 2.46 -1.12 6.66
N VAL A 112 2.91 -2.36 6.77
CA VAL A 112 2.09 -3.57 6.59
C VAL A 112 2.21 -4.38 7.86
N PHE A 113 1.08 -4.55 8.56
CA PHE A 113 1.02 -5.32 9.80
C PHE A 113 0.17 -6.57 9.61
N LEU A 114 0.70 -7.73 10.01
CA LEU A 114 -0.01 -9.02 9.95
C LEU A 114 -0.51 -9.41 11.34
N TYR A 115 -1.74 -9.95 11.40
CA TYR A 115 -2.38 -10.39 12.65
C TYR A 115 -3.38 -11.53 12.41
N GLN A 116 -3.90 -12.12 13.48
CA GLN A 116 -4.88 -13.22 13.46
C GLN A 116 -6.16 -12.78 14.17
#